data_AF-A0A835YNA7-F1
#
_entry.id   AF-A0A835YNA7-F1
#
_cell.length_a   1.000
_cell.length_b   1.000
_cell.length_c   1.000
_cell.angle_alpha   90.00
_cell.angle_beta   90.00
_cell.angle_gamma   90.00
#
_symmetry.space_group_name_H-M   'P 1'
#
loop_
_entity.id
_entity.type
_entity.pdbx_description
1 polymer ?
#
loop_
_entity_poly.entity_id
_entity_poly.type
_entity_poly.pdbx_seq_one_letter_code
_entity_poly.pdbx_strand_id
1 'polypeptide(L)'
;MHSSVLRSKVISYPGAERPVRIEIKLDDEADVAAFEGVLWGMYHGKLPAEDMTVERALAIARLADAYDVKIMLCAATEWLNQQASLAWDDALRVYEAPDSVRERLDLKKAQTAMLERAGVLEVAMNDEQWTANVVALLCVGKHSSSGWQDVRKMLNASQVVAESESNASRKRKRGAAASCKVARKQGENGGSEPEAVPPGVKRLHVHSIVLIMHSSVLRSKVISYPGAERPVRIEIKLDDEADVAAFEDVLWGMYHGKLPAEDMTVERALAIARLADAYVVKIMLCAATEWLNQQASLARDDALRVYEAPDSVRDRVDLRKAQTALLERAGDLEVAMNDQQVRRQLIRLPETALVALLRNDGLAVAAESTVVVLTTKWARQHRLAKVPDEVANCIRLKHLNTGFLAGVTHFFPQWTPAVLALLCSGKASPSAWQEVRKMENLPQALAGTRELERPKSSITAAKFKVVMSLNDVAAACGKAVEKRSSKHVPTSGSMYYGGYRWYVVAKVDARLEIAYGFRMALYVHQTTGAKSPVAGYIMRKVIVTCTAKDWTNDIMRSVQKGTADNRRWGWSNFFRVGLAAGDLNAFECWADDAGNLNFDVCAELL
;
A
#
# COMPACT_ATOMS: atom_id res chain seq x y z
N MET A 1 -32.33 10.72 28.92
CA MET A 1 -32.18 11.35 27.58
C MET A 1 -31.74 10.29 26.58
N HIS A 2 -32.42 10.11 25.45
CA HIS A 2 -32.08 9.09 24.44
C HIS A 2 -31.01 9.55 23.44
N SER A 3 -30.87 10.86 23.21
CA SER A 3 -29.80 11.45 22.37
C SER A 3 -28.44 11.46 23.09
N SER A 4 -27.37 11.06 22.41
CA SER A 4 -25.99 11.23 22.92
C SER A 4 -25.50 12.67 22.75
N VAL A 5 -25.92 13.35 21.69
CA VAL A 5 -25.59 14.76 21.37
C VAL A 5 -26.20 15.73 22.38
N LEU A 6 -27.47 15.54 22.76
CA LEU A 6 -28.09 16.37 23.81
C LEU A 6 -27.49 16.05 25.19
N ARG A 7 -27.12 14.78 25.44
CA ARG A 7 -26.44 14.39 26.69
C ARG A 7 -25.09 15.07 26.83
N SER A 8 -24.25 15.08 25.78
CA SER A 8 -22.94 15.73 25.85
C SER A 8 -23.06 17.23 26.12
N LYS A 9 -24.03 17.91 25.49
CA LYS A 9 -24.31 19.34 25.72
C LYS A 9 -24.81 19.65 27.14
N VAL A 10 -25.60 18.74 27.74
CA VAL A 10 -26.10 18.92 29.11
C VAL A 10 -25.01 18.60 30.15
N ILE A 11 -24.22 17.55 29.92
CA ILE A 11 -23.13 17.14 30.82
C ILE A 11 -21.99 18.18 30.84
N SER A 12 -21.78 18.92 29.75
CA SER A 12 -20.78 20.00 29.71
C SER A 12 -21.22 21.30 30.40
N TYR A 13 -22.42 21.36 30.99
CA TYR A 13 -22.91 22.57 31.66
C TYR A 13 -22.59 22.56 33.17
N PRO A 14 -21.74 23.47 33.68
CA PRO A 14 -21.42 23.54 35.09
C PRO A 14 -22.60 24.17 35.86
N GLY A 15 -23.45 23.33 36.46
CA GLY A 15 -24.59 23.78 37.29
C GLY A 15 -25.81 22.87 37.24
N ALA A 16 -25.63 21.57 37.46
CA ALA A 16 -26.62 20.50 37.25
C ALA A 16 -27.93 20.58 38.08
N GLU A 17 -28.07 21.56 38.97
CA GLU A 17 -29.26 21.72 39.84
C GLU A 17 -30.30 22.70 39.29
N ARG A 18 -30.00 23.44 38.21
CA ARG A 18 -30.96 24.37 37.58
C ARG A 18 -31.54 23.80 36.29
N PRO A 19 -32.81 24.10 35.95
CA PRO A 19 -33.38 23.72 34.66
C PRO A 19 -32.50 24.29 33.53
N VAL A 20 -31.96 23.40 32.70
CA VAL A 20 -31.10 23.76 31.56
C VAL A 20 -31.99 24.16 30.40
N ARG A 21 -31.92 25.43 29.99
CA ARG A 21 -32.55 25.91 28.76
C ARG A 21 -31.66 25.54 27.57
N ILE A 22 -32.14 24.66 26.71
CA ILE A 22 -31.46 24.29 25.46
C ILE A 22 -32.14 25.06 24.32
N GLU A 23 -31.41 25.98 23.69
CA GLU A 23 -31.87 26.67 22.49
C GLU A 23 -31.31 25.95 21.26
N ILE A 24 -32.22 25.48 20.40
CA ILE A 24 -31.89 24.81 19.14
C ILE A 24 -32.37 25.72 18.02
N LYS A 25 -31.45 26.16 17.17
CA LYS A 25 -31.77 26.93 15.97
C LYS A 25 -32.05 25.94 14.84
N LEU A 26 -33.23 26.06 14.26
CA LEU A 26 -33.67 25.31 13.09
C LEU A 26 -33.98 26.32 11.99
N ASP A 27 -33.73 25.95 10.74
CA ASP A 27 -33.67 26.90 9.64
C ASP A 27 -35.06 27.27 9.09
N ASP A 28 -36.06 26.41 9.27
CA ASP A 28 -37.44 26.65 8.86
C ASP A 28 -38.49 26.07 9.84
N GLU A 29 -39.77 26.43 9.64
CA GLU A 29 -40.88 25.97 10.47
C GLU A 29 -41.17 24.47 10.32
N ALA A 30 -40.83 23.87 9.18
CA ALA A 30 -41.04 22.45 8.94
C ALA A 30 -40.07 21.60 9.78
N ASP A 31 -38.82 22.03 9.89
CA ASP A 31 -37.81 21.45 10.77
C ASP A 31 -38.20 21.61 12.24
N VAL A 32 -38.81 22.73 12.63
CA VAL A 32 -39.36 22.90 14.00
C VAL A 32 -40.44 21.86 14.27
N ALA A 33 -41.43 21.72 13.39
CA ALA A 33 -42.51 20.74 13.54
C ALA A 33 -42.00 19.27 13.51
N ALA A 34 -40.94 19.00 12.76
CA ALA A 34 -40.27 17.70 12.73
C ALA A 34 -39.49 17.45 14.03
N PHE A 35 -38.77 18.46 14.54
CA PHE A 35 -38.03 18.36 15.79
C PHE A 35 -38.97 18.16 16.99
N GLU A 36 -40.13 18.84 17.01
CA GLU A 36 -41.20 18.56 17.97
C GLU A 36 -41.68 17.11 17.89
N GLY A 37 -41.79 16.56 16.67
CA GLY A 37 -42.08 15.13 16.46
C GLY A 37 -41.01 14.21 17.04
N VAL A 38 -39.72 14.57 16.93
CA VAL A 38 -38.61 13.83 17.56
C VAL A 38 -38.73 13.87 19.08
N LEU A 39 -38.98 15.04 19.67
CA LEU A 39 -39.15 15.19 21.13
C LEU A 39 -40.37 14.44 21.65
N TRP A 40 -41.51 14.56 20.96
CA TRP A 40 -42.75 13.87 21.30
C TRP A 40 -42.54 12.35 21.26
N GLY A 41 -41.92 11.83 20.21
CA GLY A 41 -41.66 10.41 20.10
C GLY A 41 -40.58 9.90 21.06
N MET A 42 -39.62 10.73 21.46
CA MET A 42 -38.72 10.39 22.58
C MET A 42 -39.47 10.21 23.90
N TYR A 43 -40.56 10.96 24.11
CA TYR A 43 -41.37 10.86 25.32
C TYR A 43 -42.37 9.69 25.27
N HIS A 44 -43.03 9.48 24.12
CA HIS A 44 -44.09 8.49 23.96
C HIS A 44 -43.64 7.15 23.36
N GLY A 45 -42.39 7.05 22.87
CA GLY A 45 -41.84 5.82 22.26
C GLY A 45 -42.44 5.45 20.91
N LYS A 46 -43.17 6.36 20.25
CA LYS A 46 -43.82 6.16 18.95
C LYS A 46 -43.85 7.47 18.16
N LEU A 47 -44.04 7.40 16.85
CA LEU A 47 -44.23 8.59 16.02
C LEU A 47 -45.61 9.23 16.28
N PRO A 48 -45.75 10.56 16.09
CA PRO A 48 -47.05 11.20 16.07
C PRO A 48 -47.86 10.65 14.89
N ALA A 49 -48.98 9.98 15.13
CA ALA A 49 -49.74 9.33 14.06
C ALA A 49 -50.62 10.31 13.28
N GLU A 50 -51.00 11.43 13.90
CA GLU A 50 -51.83 12.46 13.30
C GLU A 50 -50.98 13.31 12.33
N ASP A 51 -51.47 13.48 11.11
CA ASP A 51 -50.87 14.32 10.05
C ASP A 51 -49.42 13.95 9.66
N MET A 52 -49.07 12.66 9.72
CA MET A 52 -47.76 12.19 9.26
C MET A 52 -47.72 12.12 7.73
N THR A 53 -46.94 13.00 7.11
CA THR A 53 -46.61 12.98 5.68
C THR A 53 -45.22 12.37 5.45
N VAL A 54 -44.92 11.95 4.21
CA VAL A 54 -43.59 11.43 3.85
C VAL A 54 -42.50 12.47 4.12
N GLU A 55 -42.77 13.73 3.78
CA GLU A 55 -41.87 14.86 4.04
C GLU A 55 -41.57 15.02 5.54
N ARG A 56 -42.61 14.99 6.38
CA ARG A 56 -42.46 15.10 7.84
C ARG A 56 -41.70 13.90 8.42
N ALA A 57 -42.00 12.68 7.96
CA ALA A 57 -41.29 11.48 8.40
C ALA A 57 -39.80 11.49 7.99
N LEU A 58 -39.49 11.97 6.79
CA LEU A 58 -38.10 12.16 6.33
C LEU A 58 -37.38 13.23 7.15
N ALA A 59 -38.01 14.37 7.44
CA ALA A 59 -37.45 15.41 8.29
C ALA A 59 -37.17 14.88 9.71
N ILE A 60 -38.12 14.13 10.30
CA ILE A 60 -37.92 13.45 11.60
C ILE A 60 -36.75 12.47 11.53
N ALA A 61 -36.61 11.67 10.47
CA ALA A 61 -35.49 10.73 10.33
C ALA A 61 -34.14 11.47 10.23
N ARG A 62 -34.07 12.55 9.44
CA ARG A 62 -32.87 13.37 9.26
C ARG A 62 -32.44 14.01 10.58
N LEU A 63 -33.37 14.63 11.31
CA LEU A 63 -33.10 15.24 12.61
C LEU A 63 -32.75 14.17 13.67
N ALA A 64 -33.46 13.04 13.69
CA ALA A 64 -33.16 11.95 14.61
C ALA A 64 -31.75 11.39 14.39
N ASP A 65 -31.28 11.31 13.14
CA ASP A 65 -29.90 10.93 12.82
C ASP A 65 -28.90 12.00 13.28
N ALA A 66 -29.14 13.26 12.93
CA ALA A 66 -28.29 14.39 13.31
C ALA A 66 -28.09 14.52 14.84
N TYR A 67 -29.13 14.19 15.62
CA TYR A 67 -29.10 14.24 17.08
C TYR A 67 -28.86 12.86 17.74
N ASP A 68 -28.55 11.80 16.99
CA ASP A 68 -28.33 10.42 17.48
C ASP A 68 -29.47 9.90 18.37
N VAL A 69 -30.72 10.08 17.91
CA VAL A 69 -31.95 9.58 18.54
C VAL A 69 -32.40 8.31 17.82
N LYS A 70 -31.69 7.20 18.04
CA LYS A 70 -31.87 5.93 17.31
C LYS A 70 -33.30 5.39 17.30
N ILE A 71 -34.04 5.55 18.40
CA ILE A 71 -35.44 5.08 18.49
C ILE A 71 -36.32 5.80 17.47
N MET A 72 -36.15 7.11 17.32
CA MET A 72 -36.92 7.92 16.38
C MET A 72 -36.48 7.70 14.94
N LEU A 73 -35.18 7.54 14.70
CA LEU A 73 -34.67 7.19 13.38
C LEU A 73 -35.28 5.87 12.91
N CYS A 74 -35.26 4.81 13.75
CA CYS A 74 -35.88 3.54 13.43
C CYS A 74 -37.37 3.68 13.14
N ALA A 75 -38.13 4.33 14.03
CA ALA A 75 -39.57 4.48 13.89
C ALA A 75 -39.94 5.23 12.60
N ALA A 76 -39.23 6.33 12.29
CA ALA A 76 -39.44 7.11 11.06
C ALA A 76 -39.15 6.28 9.79
N THR A 77 -38.02 5.57 9.76
CA THR A 77 -37.68 4.71 8.61
C THR A 77 -38.64 3.53 8.45
N GLU A 78 -39.13 2.97 9.55
CA GLU A 78 -40.11 1.88 9.52
C GLU A 78 -41.46 2.37 8.98
N TRP A 79 -41.94 3.54 9.42
CA TRP A 79 -43.15 4.16 8.90
C TRP A 79 -43.05 4.47 7.40
N LEU A 80 -41.90 4.99 6.96
CA LEU A 80 -41.62 5.23 5.53
C LEU A 80 -41.65 3.92 4.73
N ASN A 81 -41.08 2.85 5.27
CA ASN A 81 -41.09 1.52 4.63
C ASN A 81 -42.49 0.88 4.59
N GLN A 82 -43.40 1.27 5.49
CA GLN A 82 -44.79 0.80 5.50
C GLN A 82 -45.67 1.48 4.45
N GLN A 83 -45.24 2.58 3.84
CA GLN A 83 -45.99 3.22 2.76
C GLN A 83 -46.12 2.26 1.56
N ALA A 84 -47.35 2.10 1.08
CA ALA A 84 -47.69 1.16 0.01
C ALA A 84 -47.10 1.61 -1.34
N SER A 85 -47.10 2.91 -1.58
CA SER A 85 -46.48 3.56 -2.74
C SER A 85 -45.93 4.92 -2.33
N LEU A 86 -44.88 5.37 -3.02
CA LEU A 86 -44.33 6.71 -2.88
C LEU A 86 -44.69 7.51 -4.13
N ALA A 87 -45.10 8.76 -3.97
CA ALA A 87 -45.15 9.69 -5.08
C ALA A 87 -43.74 9.93 -5.62
N TRP A 88 -43.62 10.37 -6.88
CA TRP A 88 -42.31 10.64 -7.50
C TRP A 88 -41.47 11.64 -6.69
N ASP A 89 -42.07 12.75 -6.26
CA ASP A 89 -41.37 13.78 -5.49
C ASP A 89 -40.90 13.25 -4.12
N ASP A 90 -41.69 12.37 -3.52
CA ASP A 90 -41.34 11.69 -2.27
C ASP A 90 -40.21 10.67 -2.47
N ALA A 91 -40.22 9.92 -3.58
CA ALA A 91 -39.15 8.98 -3.93
C ALA A 91 -37.82 9.71 -4.17
N LEU A 92 -37.85 10.87 -4.81
CA LEU A 92 -36.65 11.71 -5.00
C LEU A 92 -36.11 12.22 -3.66
N ARG A 93 -36.98 12.69 -2.76
CA ARG A 93 -36.60 13.15 -1.41
C ARG A 93 -36.03 12.03 -0.53
N VAL A 94 -36.52 10.80 -0.68
CA VAL A 94 -35.93 9.59 -0.07
C VAL A 94 -34.51 9.37 -0.59
N TYR A 95 -34.29 9.56 -1.89
CA TYR A 95 -32.98 9.42 -2.52
C TYR A 95 -31.98 10.51 -2.15
N GLU A 96 -32.45 11.71 -1.82
CA GLU A 96 -31.63 12.84 -1.34
C GLU A 96 -31.37 12.80 0.17
N ALA A 97 -31.96 11.85 0.90
CA ALA A 97 -31.72 11.73 2.34
C ALA A 97 -30.24 11.37 2.63
N PRO A 98 -29.72 11.71 3.84
CA PRO A 98 -28.38 11.29 4.28
C PRO A 98 -28.20 9.77 4.19
N ASP A 99 -26.97 9.31 3.93
CA ASP A 99 -26.64 7.89 3.74
C ASP A 99 -27.14 7.00 4.88
N SER A 100 -26.96 7.45 6.12
CA SER A 100 -27.44 6.79 7.34
C SER A 100 -28.96 6.53 7.37
N VAL A 101 -29.75 7.41 6.75
CA VAL A 101 -31.19 7.26 6.60
C VAL A 101 -31.50 6.36 5.40
N ARG A 102 -30.82 6.56 4.27
CA ARG A 102 -31.02 5.76 3.03
C ARG A 102 -30.73 4.29 3.22
N GLU A 103 -29.69 3.93 3.96
CA GLU A 103 -29.33 2.54 4.26
C GLU A 103 -30.43 1.77 5.02
N ARG A 104 -31.37 2.48 5.65
CA ARG A 104 -32.48 1.91 6.43
C ARG A 104 -33.80 1.90 5.68
N LEU A 105 -33.86 2.55 4.52
CA LEU A 105 -35.06 2.62 3.69
C LEU A 105 -35.05 1.52 2.63
N ASP A 106 -36.22 0.98 2.31
CA ASP A 106 -36.41 0.06 1.19
C ASP A 106 -36.33 0.83 -0.13
N LEU A 107 -35.11 1.05 -0.59
CA LEU A 107 -34.84 1.81 -1.82
C LEU A 107 -35.48 1.18 -3.06
N LYS A 108 -35.87 -0.10 -3.03
CA LYS A 108 -36.58 -0.72 -4.16
C LYS A 108 -37.91 -0.05 -4.42
N LYS A 109 -38.65 0.35 -3.38
CA LYS A 109 -39.94 1.06 -3.55
C LYS A 109 -39.76 2.42 -4.20
N ALA A 110 -38.75 3.18 -3.77
CA ALA A 110 -38.41 4.46 -4.37
C ALA A 110 -37.94 4.29 -5.83
N GLN A 111 -37.10 3.29 -6.10
CA GLN A 111 -36.66 2.94 -7.46
C GLN A 111 -37.83 2.56 -8.37
N THR A 112 -38.76 1.73 -7.89
CA THR A 112 -39.95 1.33 -8.66
C THR A 112 -40.82 2.53 -8.99
N ALA A 113 -41.14 3.40 -8.02
CA ALA A 113 -41.90 4.62 -8.26
C ALA A 113 -41.19 5.56 -9.26
N MET A 114 -39.86 5.60 -9.22
CA MET A 114 -39.08 6.37 -10.18
C MET A 114 -39.12 5.76 -11.59
N LEU A 115 -38.95 4.45 -11.70
CA LEU A 115 -38.96 3.73 -12.98
C LEU A 115 -40.36 3.73 -13.63
N GLU A 116 -41.43 3.61 -12.84
CA GLU A 116 -42.81 3.68 -13.35
C GLU A 116 -43.08 5.03 -14.03
N ARG A 117 -42.61 6.14 -13.45
CA ARG A 117 -42.76 7.46 -14.07
C ARG A 117 -41.81 7.69 -15.25
N ALA A 118 -40.59 7.13 -15.18
CA ALA A 118 -39.65 7.16 -16.30
C ALA A 118 -40.19 6.36 -17.52
N GLY A 119 -40.83 5.23 -17.29
CA GLY A 119 -41.51 4.44 -18.33
C GLY A 119 -42.75 5.13 -18.90
N VAL A 120 -43.45 5.94 -18.10
CA VAL A 120 -44.52 6.84 -18.59
C VAL A 120 -43.95 7.99 -19.45
N LEU A 121 -42.74 8.48 -19.14
CA LEU A 121 -42.04 9.51 -19.92
C LEU A 121 -41.43 8.96 -21.23
N GLU A 122 -41.06 7.68 -21.27
CA GLU A 122 -40.60 6.97 -22.48
C GLU A 122 -41.67 6.95 -23.58
N VAL A 123 -42.95 7.01 -23.21
CA VAL A 123 -44.08 7.07 -24.15
C VAL A 123 -44.40 8.53 -24.59
N ALA A 124 -43.84 9.54 -23.93
CA ALA A 124 -44.26 10.94 -24.07
C ALA A 124 -43.17 11.93 -24.55
N MET A 125 -41.91 11.52 -24.74
CA MET A 125 -40.79 12.46 -25.01
C MET A 125 -39.87 12.04 -26.16
N ASN A 126 -39.30 13.03 -26.87
CA ASN A 126 -38.28 12.83 -27.91
C ASN A 126 -36.87 12.58 -27.34
N ASP A 127 -36.05 11.83 -28.07
CA ASP A 127 -34.75 11.22 -27.69
C ASP A 127 -33.74 12.13 -26.94
N GLU A 128 -33.70 13.43 -27.23
CA GLU A 128 -32.71 14.33 -26.62
C GLU A 128 -32.99 14.61 -25.13
N GLN A 129 -34.27 14.66 -24.74
CA GLN A 129 -34.67 14.92 -23.35
C GLN A 129 -34.55 13.66 -22.47
N TRP A 130 -34.74 12.48 -23.07
CA TRP A 130 -34.50 11.20 -22.41
C TRP A 130 -33.03 11.07 -21.99
N THR A 131 -32.12 11.43 -22.88
CA THR A 131 -30.66 11.35 -22.64
C THR A 131 -30.21 12.26 -21.50
N ALA A 132 -30.75 13.49 -21.40
CA ALA A 132 -30.42 14.41 -20.31
C ALA A 132 -30.91 13.92 -18.93
N ASN A 133 -32.11 13.33 -18.87
CA ASN A 133 -32.68 12.81 -17.62
C ASN A 133 -32.02 11.51 -17.16
N VAL A 134 -31.64 10.63 -18.10
CA VAL A 134 -30.86 9.42 -17.80
C VAL A 134 -29.45 9.77 -17.33
N VAL A 135 -28.81 10.79 -17.91
CA VAL A 135 -27.51 11.29 -17.45
C VAL A 135 -27.60 11.93 -16.06
N ALA A 136 -28.69 12.62 -15.72
CA ALA A 136 -28.94 13.10 -14.36
C ALA A 136 -29.10 11.94 -13.36
N LEU A 137 -29.87 10.90 -13.70
CA LEU A 137 -30.02 9.67 -12.91
C LEU A 137 -28.69 8.93 -12.70
N LEU A 138 -27.83 8.87 -13.73
CA LEU A 138 -26.52 8.22 -13.66
C LEU A 138 -25.47 9.06 -12.92
N CYS A 139 -25.61 10.39 -12.89
CA CYS A 139 -24.73 11.28 -12.14
C CYS A 139 -25.02 11.28 -10.64
N VAL A 140 -26.27 11.05 -10.21
CA VAL A 140 -26.64 10.94 -8.78
C VAL A 140 -26.11 9.63 -8.15
N GLY A 141 -25.90 8.57 -8.94
CA GLY A 141 -25.32 7.29 -8.50
C GLY A 141 -23.81 7.28 -8.25
N LYS A 142 -23.09 8.40 -8.37
CA LYS A 142 -21.62 8.45 -8.29
C LYS A 142 -21.03 8.36 -6.88
N HIS A 143 -21.83 8.30 -5.82
CA HIS A 143 -21.33 8.40 -4.44
C HIS A 143 -21.43 7.13 -3.57
N SER A 144 -21.83 5.96 -4.08
CA SER A 144 -21.61 4.70 -3.34
C SER A 144 -21.06 3.59 -4.23
N SER A 145 -19.93 3.02 -3.80
CA SER A 145 -19.24 1.90 -4.46
C SER A 145 -20.05 0.59 -4.46
N SER A 146 -21.13 0.50 -3.67
CA SER A 146 -22.05 -0.62 -3.61
C SER A 146 -23.08 -0.64 -4.75
N GLY A 147 -23.51 0.52 -5.26
CA GLY A 147 -24.52 0.62 -6.32
C GLY A 147 -24.10 -0.04 -7.64
N TRP A 148 -22.80 0.03 -7.97
CA TRP A 148 -22.25 -0.65 -9.15
C TRP A 148 -22.20 -2.17 -9.00
N GLN A 149 -22.07 -2.71 -7.78
CA GLN A 149 -22.08 -4.15 -7.57
C GLN A 149 -23.47 -4.74 -7.71
N ASP A 150 -24.51 -4.00 -7.32
CA ASP A 150 -25.90 -4.47 -7.42
C ASP A 150 -26.47 -4.33 -8.84
N VAL A 151 -26.12 -3.27 -9.58
CA VAL A 151 -26.41 -3.16 -11.02
C VAL A 151 -25.70 -4.28 -11.81
N ARG A 152 -24.47 -4.63 -11.42
CA ARG A 152 -23.70 -5.74 -12.02
C ARG A 152 -24.26 -7.11 -11.64
N LYS A 153 -24.78 -7.29 -10.42
CA LYS A 153 -25.52 -8.50 -10.03
C LYS A 153 -26.85 -8.63 -10.75
N MET A 154 -27.58 -7.53 -10.99
CA MET A 154 -28.81 -7.55 -11.80
C MET A 154 -28.54 -7.85 -13.28
N LEU A 155 -27.51 -7.24 -13.88
CA LEU A 155 -27.11 -7.53 -15.25
C LEU A 155 -26.61 -8.97 -15.43
N ASN A 156 -25.92 -9.52 -14.43
CA ASN A 156 -25.47 -10.92 -14.44
C ASN A 156 -26.61 -11.91 -14.11
N ALA A 157 -27.61 -11.51 -13.32
CA ALA A 157 -28.79 -12.34 -13.02
C ALA A 157 -29.72 -12.51 -14.22
N SER A 158 -29.69 -11.58 -15.18
CA SER A 158 -30.39 -11.70 -16.47
C SER A 158 -29.71 -12.68 -17.45
N GLN A 159 -28.53 -13.22 -17.12
CA GLN A 159 -27.73 -14.07 -18.01
C GLN A 159 -27.57 -15.52 -17.53
N VAL A 160 -28.20 -15.89 -16.41
CA VAL A 160 -28.26 -17.28 -15.92
C VAL A 160 -29.69 -17.66 -15.59
N VAL A 161 -30.48 -17.90 -16.63
CA VAL A 161 -31.70 -18.71 -16.58
C VAL A 161 -31.58 -19.79 -17.65
N ALA A 162 -30.72 -20.76 -17.37
CA ALA A 162 -30.83 -22.14 -17.82
C ALA A 162 -29.93 -22.99 -16.93
N GLU A 163 -30.51 -24.05 -16.37
CA GLU A 163 -29.88 -25.17 -15.66
C GLU A 163 -29.95 -25.19 -14.11
N SER A 164 -30.67 -26.23 -13.66
CA SER A 164 -30.56 -26.98 -12.41
C SER A 164 -31.51 -26.65 -11.25
N GLU A 165 -32.77 -27.05 -11.44
CA GLU A 165 -33.49 -27.80 -10.41
C GLU A 165 -32.77 -29.16 -10.19
N SER A 166 -32.21 -29.39 -9.00
CA SER A 166 -32.03 -30.74 -8.42
C SER A 166 -31.23 -30.65 -7.11
N ASN A 167 -31.92 -30.57 -5.97
CA ASN A 167 -31.78 -31.49 -4.83
C ASN A 167 -32.24 -30.85 -3.52
N ALA A 168 -33.52 -31.06 -3.21
CA ALA A 168 -33.99 -31.14 -1.84
C ALA A 168 -34.01 -32.61 -1.43
N SER A 169 -33.32 -32.96 -0.33
CA SER A 169 -33.85 -33.73 0.81
C SER A 169 -32.79 -34.57 1.55
N ARG A 170 -33.04 -34.71 2.87
CA ARG A 170 -32.38 -35.56 3.90
C ARG A 170 -31.09 -34.97 4.50
N LYS A 171 -30.91 -34.88 5.82
CA LYS A 171 -31.51 -35.63 6.95
C LYS A 171 -31.26 -34.89 8.27
N ARG A 172 -32.30 -34.88 9.12
CA ARG A 172 -32.23 -34.66 10.58
C ARG A 172 -31.37 -35.74 11.28
N LYS A 173 -30.65 -35.36 12.35
CA LYS A 173 -30.40 -36.09 13.63
C LYS A 173 -29.48 -35.21 14.50
N ARG A 174 -29.94 -34.58 15.60
CA ARG A 174 -30.13 -35.08 16.98
C ARG A 174 -28.90 -35.73 17.61
N GLY A 175 -28.48 -35.18 18.77
CA GLY A 175 -27.53 -35.73 19.76
C GLY A 175 -26.18 -35.01 19.72
N ALA A 176 -25.55 -34.56 20.81
CA ALA A 176 -25.77 -34.79 22.23
C ALA A 176 -25.18 -33.62 23.04
N ALA A 177 -25.87 -33.25 24.12
CA ALA A 177 -25.36 -32.36 25.14
C ALA A 177 -24.34 -33.13 26.00
N ALA A 178 -23.09 -32.66 26.01
CA ALA A 178 -22.08 -33.12 26.94
C ALA A 178 -22.16 -32.29 28.24
N SER A 179 -22.56 -32.99 29.30
CA SER A 179 -22.64 -32.56 30.69
C SER A 179 -21.25 -32.13 31.20
N CYS A 180 -21.11 -30.84 31.52
CA CYS A 180 -19.96 -30.34 32.29
C CYS A 180 -20.33 -30.45 33.78
N LYS A 181 -19.88 -31.53 34.43
CA LYS A 181 -19.96 -31.68 35.90
C LYS A 181 -18.93 -30.76 36.54
N VAL A 182 -19.39 -29.61 37.02
CA VAL A 182 -18.62 -28.75 37.92
C VAL A 182 -18.72 -29.34 39.34
N ALA A 183 -17.61 -29.91 39.81
CA ALA A 183 -17.44 -30.35 41.18
C ALA A 183 -17.33 -29.11 42.09
N ARG A 184 -18.40 -28.85 42.83
CA ARG A 184 -18.48 -27.80 43.86
C ARG A 184 -17.74 -28.30 45.11
N LYS A 185 -16.45 -27.97 45.24
CA LYS A 185 -15.73 -28.04 46.52
C LYS A 185 -15.92 -26.70 47.24
N GLN A 186 -16.81 -26.69 48.22
CA GLN A 186 -16.78 -25.70 49.29
C GLN A 186 -15.58 -26.03 50.18
N GLY A 187 -14.59 -25.16 50.18
CA GLY A 187 -13.45 -25.17 51.09
C GLY A 187 -13.36 -23.81 51.76
N GLU A 188 -13.56 -23.82 53.06
CA GLU A 188 -13.61 -22.68 53.96
C GLU A 188 -12.27 -21.94 54.03
N ASN A 189 -12.37 -20.61 54.15
CA ASN A 189 -11.48 -19.70 54.87
C ASN A 189 -10.06 -20.20 55.18
N GLY A 190 -9.15 -20.01 54.24
CA GLY A 190 -7.72 -19.94 54.49
C GLY A 190 -7.16 -18.81 53.66
N GLY A 191 -6.51 -17.82 54.30
CA GLY A 191 -5.87 -16.71 53.63
C GLY A 191 -4.85 -17.22 52.61
N SER A 192 -5.26 -17.25 51.35
CA SER A 192 -4.40 -17.66 50.25
C SER A 192 -3.36 -16.58 50.02
N GLU A 193 -2.09 -16.94 50.20
CA GLU A 193 -0.96 -16.19 49.67
C GLU A 193 -1.24 -15.81 48.21
N PRO A 194 -0.85 -14.60 47.78
CA PRO A 194 -1.08 -14.15 46.42
C PRO A 194 -0.44 -15.13 45.45
N GLU A 195 -1.29 -15.87 44.74
CA GLU A 195 -0.91 -16.80 43.69
C GLU A 195 0.14 -16.14 42.78
N ALA A 196 1.35 -16.70 42.81
CA ALA A 196 2.51 -16.15 42.11
C ALA A 196 2.14 -15.87 40.65
N VAL A 197 2.30 -14.62 40.23
CA VAL A 197 1.94 -14.20 38.87
C VAL A 197 2.90 -14.90 37.91
N PRO A 198 2.40 -15.63 36.88
CA PRO A 198 3.26 -16.27 35.91
C PRO A 198 4.19 -15.23 35.25
N PRO A 199 5.47 -15.57 35.00
CA PRO A 199 6.37 -14.67 34.29
C PRO A 199 5.78 -14.27 32.93
N GLY A 200 5.85 -12.97 32.61
CA GLY A 200 5.26 -12.39 31.40
C GLY A 200 3.78 -11.97 31.52
N VAL A 201 3.14 -12.16 32.68
CA VAL A 201 1.78 -11.65 32.93
C VAL A 201 1.84 -10.39 33.80
N LYS A 202 1.35 -9.28 33.27
CA LYS A 202 1.17 -8.04 34.04
C LYS A 202 -0.30 -7.89 34.42
N ARG A 203 -0.59 -7.77 35.72
CA ARG A 203 -1.96 -7.61 36.24
C ARG A 203 -2.26 -6.11 36.41
N LEU A 204 -3.30 -5.63 35.73
CA LEU A 204 -3.75 -4.24 35.81
C LEU A 204 -5.15 -4.18 36.43
N HIS A 205 -5.31 -3.36 37.46
CA HIS A 205 -6.59 -3.14 38.12
C HIS A 205 -7.29 -1.93 37.51
N VAL A 206 -8.45 -2.15 36.89
CA VAL A 206 -9.23 -1.12 36.21
C VAL A 206 -10.71 -1.24 36.53
N HIS A 207 -11.42 -0.12 36.45
CA HIS A 207 -12.86 -0.06 36.69
C HIS A 207 -13.61 -0.47 35.42
N SER A 208 -14.46 -1.49 35.53
CA SER A 208 -15.25 -2.02 34.41
C SER A 208 -16.09 -0.95 33.71
N ILE A 209 -16.63 0.01 34.46
CA ILE A 209 -17.43 1.11 33.91
C ILE A 209 -16.63 1.97 32.92
N VAL A 210 -15.35 2.23 33.19
CA VAL A 210 -14.48 3.02 32.31
C VAL A 210 -14.21 2.26 31.01
N LEU A 211 -13.91 0.97 31.11
CA LEU A 211 -13.73 0.11 29.93
C LEU A 211 -14.99 0.07 29.05
N ILE A 212 -16.16 -0.07 29.69
CA ILE A 212 -17.46 -0.14 29.01
C ILE A 212 -17.79 1.19 28.29
N MET A 213 -17.46 2.32 28.91
CA MET A 213 -17.74 3.65 28.36
C MET A 213 -16.88 3.97 27.14
N HIS A 214 -15.59 3.60 27.16
CA HIS A 214 -14.63 4.06 26.15
C HIS A 214 -14.31 3.02 25.07
N SER A 215 -14.71 1.75 25.22
CA SER A 215 -14.42 0.69 24.26
C SER A 215 -15.60 -0.25 24.07
N SER A 216 -16.11 -0.36 22.84
CA SER A 216 -17.17 -1.33 22.50
C SER A 216 -16.66 -2.79 22.58
N VAL A 217 -15.39 -3.01 22.25
CA VAL A 217 -14.73 -4.33 22.31
C VAL A 217 -14.58 -4.79 23.76
N LEU A 218 -14.03 -3.93 24.63
CA LEU A 218 -13.87 -4.26 26.04
C LEU A 218 -15.23 -4.33 26.75
N ARG A 219 -16.21 -3.48 26.38
CA ARG A 219 -17.60 -3.62 26.83
C ARG A 219 -18.14 -5.03 26.58
N SER A 220 -17.94 -5.53 25.37
CA SER A 220 -18.42 -6.85 24.98
C SER A 220 -17.73 -7.94 25.80
N LYS A 221 -16.42 -7.84 26.03
CA LYS A 221 -15.65 -8.76 26.90
C LYS A 221 -16.07 -8.72 28.38
N VAL A 222 -16.39 -7.54 28.92
CA VAL A 222 -16.85 -7.40 30.30
C VAL A 222 -18.24 -8.00 30.47
N ILE A 223 -19.15 -7.74 29.54
CA ILE A 223 -20.55 -8.19 29.60
C ILE A 223 -20.65 -9.70 29.34
N SER A 224 -19.84 -10.23 28.43
CA SER A 224 -19.89 -11.65 28.07
C SER A 224 -19.27 -12.57 29.12
N TYR A 225 -18.65 -12.03 30.17
CA TYR A 225 -17.98 -12.83 31.20
C TYR A 225 -19.00 -13.64 32.01
N PRO A 226 -19.03 -14.98 31.87
CA PRO A 226 -20.05 -15.82 32.49
C PRO A 226 -19.60 -16.15 33.92
N GLY A 227 -19.71 -15.19 34.85
CA GLY A 227 -19.33 -15.39 36.23
C GLY A 227 -19.98 -14.40 37.18
N ALA A 228 -20.57 -14.91 38.26
CA ALA A 228 -20.99 -14.09 39.41
C ALA A 228 -19.78 -13.66 40.27
N GLU A 229 -18.60 -14.21 40.01
CA GLU A 229 -17.37 -13.91 40.73
C GLU A 229 -16.82 -12.55 40.30
N ARG A 230 -16.93 -11.58 41.22
CA ARG A 230 -16.19 -10.32 41.17
C ARG A 230 -14.90 -10.53 41.95
N PRO A 231 -13.73 -10.12 41.43
CA PRO A 231 -13.52 -9.28 40.24
C PRO A 231 -13.49 -10.06 38.90
N VAL A 232 -13.97 -9.41 37.82
CA VAL A 232 -13.92 -9.95 36.45
C VAL A 232 -12.48 -9.91 35.93
N ARG A 233 -11.95 -11.05 35.47
CA ARG A 233 -10.60 -11.15 34.89
C ARG A 233 -10.69 -11.24 33.36
N ILE A 234 -10.15 -10.23 32.67
CA ILE A 234 -10.05 -10.19 31.20
C ILE A 234 -8.61 -10.44 30.82
N GLU A 235 -8.37 -11.47 30.00
CA GLU A 235 -7.04 -11.75 29.47
C GLU A 235 -6.88 -11.12 28.09
N ILE A 236 -5.80 -10.35 27.93
CA ILE A 236 -5.41 -9.67 26.70
C ILE A 236 -4.01 -10.16 26.36
N LYS A 237 -3.84 -10.72 25.16
CA LYS A 237 -2.55 -11.16 24.65
C LYS A 237 -1.99 -10.04 23.78
N LEU A 238 -0.77 -9.63 24.09
CA LEU A 238 0.03 -8.64 23.35
C LEU A 238 1.36 -9.30 23.01
N ASP A 239 1.95 -8.91 21.88
CA ASP A 239 3.09 -9.64 21.29
C ASP A 239 4.43 -9.25 21.93
N ASP A 240 4.56 -8.01 22.42
CA ASP A 240 5.77 -7.50 23.03
C ASP A 240 5.52 -6.62 24.27
N GLU A 241 6.58 -6.34 25.02
CA GLU A 241 6.51 -5.53 26.25
C GLU A 241 6.23 -4.05 25.96
N ALA A 242 6.60 -3.55 24.77
CA ALA A 242 6.32 -2.19 24.34
C ALA A 242 4.80 -1.98 24.13
N ASP A 243 4.11 -2.96 23.59
CA ASP A 243 2.65 -2.99 23.43
C ASP A 243 1.96 -3.05 24.78
N VAL A 244 2.53 -3.75 25.78
CA VAL A 244 1.98 -3.74 27.15
C VAL A 244 2.05 -2.32 27.74
N ALA A 245 3.18 -1.63 27.58
CA ALA A 245 3.32 -0.24 28.04
C ALA A 245 2.39 0.71 27.26
N ALA A 246 2.28 0.58 25.95
CA ALA A 246 1.35 1.37 25.14
C ALA A 246 -0.12 1.07 25.49
N PHE A 247 -0.46 -0.17 25.83
CA PHE A 247 -1.80 -0.53 26.28
C PHE A 247 -2.13 0.07 27.65
N GLU A 248 -1.15 0.15 28.56
CA GLU A 248 -1.27 0.87 29.81
C GLU A 248 -1.55 2.36 29.59
N ASP A 249 -0.89 2.98 28.61
CA ASP A 249 -1.16 4.37 28.26
C ASP A 249 -2.56 4.56 27.66
N VAL A 250 -3.03 3.59 26.86
CA VAL A 250 -4.42 3.58 26.38
C VAL A 250 -5.40 3.53 27.55
N LEU A 251 -5.16 2.64 28.53
CA LEU A 251 -6.00 2.54 29.72
C LEU A 251 -5.93 3.80 30.58
N TRP A 252 -4.73 4.33 30.81
CA TRP A 252 -4.53 5.57 31.57
C TRP A 252 -5.25 6.74 30.90
N GLY A 253 -5.17 6.83 29.58
CA GLY A 253 -5.83 7.85 28.79
C GLY A 253 -7.36 7.70 28.75
N MET A 254 -7.94 6.51 28.96
CA MET A 254 -9.38 6.37 29.20
C MET A 254 -9.84 7.09 30.47
N TYR A 255 -8.99 7.17 31.50
CA TYR A 255 -9.31 7.88 32.74
C TYR A 255 -9.14 9.39 32.62
N HIS A 256 -8.09 9.83 31.93
CA HIS A 256 -7.67 11.24 31.94
C HIS A 256 -8.02 12.01 30.67
N GLY A 257 -8.41 11.31 29.59
CA GLY A 257 -8.72 11.89 28.29
C GLY A 257 -7.52 12.54 27.59
N LYS A 258 -6.29 12.20 27.98
CA LYS A 258 -5.04 12.74 27.44
C LYS A 258 -4.01 11.64 27.24
N LEU A 259 -3.03 11.89 26.39
CA LEU A 259 -1.82 11.05 26.33
C LEU A 259 -0.90 11.35 27.51
N PRO A 260 -0.11 10.36 27.97
CA PRO A 260 1.00 10.65 28.87
C PRO A 260 2.01 11.54 28.13
N ALA A 261 2.32 12.71 28.69
CA ALA A 261 3.21 13.68 28.06
C ALA A 261 4.70 13.32 28.26
N GLU A 262 5.01 12.59 29.32
CA GLU A 262 6.37 12.20 29.70
C GLU A 262 6.87 11.08 28.77
N ASP A 263 8.04 11.29 28.18
CA ASP A 263 8.76 10.32 27.35
C ASP A 263 8.00 9.75 26.13
N MET A 264 7.07 10.54 25.56
CA MET A 264 6.33 10.12 24.37
C MET A 264 7.26 10.11 23.14
N THR A 265 7.45 8.92 22.57
CA THR A 265 8.17 8.71 21.30
C THR A 265 7.18 8.45 20.16
N VAL A 266 7.63 8.61 18.92
CA VAL A 266 6.81 8.32 17.73
C VAL A 266 6.38 6.85 17.68
N GLU A 267 7.29 5.95 18.02
CA GLU A 267 7.02 4.51 18.13
C GLU A 267 5.93 4.21 19.17
N ARG A 268 6.02 4.81 20.37
CA ARG A 268 5.03 4.64 21.43
C ARG A 268 3.68 5.24 21.05
N ALA A 269 3.65 6.42 20.44
CA ALA A 269 2.42 7.04 19.96
C ALA A 269 1.73 6.21 18.86
N LEU A 270 2.50 5.61 17.94
CA LEU A 270 1.96 4.69 16.93
C LEU A 270 1.42 3.40 17.55
N ALA A 271 2.12 2.83 18.55
CA ALA A 271 1.63 1.67 19.29
C ALA A 271 0.31 1.98 20.02
N ILE A 272 0.23 3.14 20.69
CA ILE A 272 -1.01 3.63 21.32
C ILE A 272 -2.12 3.79 20.28
N ALA A 273 -1.85 4.40 19.13
CA ALA A 273 -2.84 4.57 18.07
C ALA A 273 -3.36 3.22 17.54
N ARG A 274 -2.47 2.27 17.27
CA ARG A 274 -2.80 0.91 16.80
C ARG A 274 -3.65 0.15 17.82
N LEU A 275 -3.28 0.18 19.09
CA LEU A 275 -4.02 -0.48 20.16
C LEU A 275 -5.37 0.23 20.41
N ALA A 276 -5.39 1.55 20.41
CA ALA A 276 -6.63 2.32 20.51
C ALA A 276 -7.59 1.99 19.38
N ASP A 277 -7.10 1.81 18.14
CA ASP A 277 -7.92 1.34 17.03
C ASP A 277 -8.44 -0.09 17.24
N ALA A 278 -7.55 -1.03 17.56
CA ALA A 278 -7.90 -2.45 17.78
C ALA A 278 -8.95 -2.65 18.88
N TYR A 279 -8.93 -1.81 19.91
CA TYR A 279 -9.90 -1.81 21.01
C TYR A 279 -11.00 -0.75 20.87
N VAL A 280 -11.07 -0.03 19.74
CA VAL A 280 -12.10 0.97 19.43
C VAL A 280 -12.20 2.07 20.51
N VAL A 281 -11.05 2.54 20.99
CA VAL A 281 -10.88 3.60 21.99
C VAL A 281 -10.70 4.94 21.29
N LYS A 282 -11.81 5.48 20.76
CA LYS A 282 -11.78 6.65 19.85
C LYS A 282 -11.04 7.87 20.42
N ILE A 283 -11.17 8.15 21.72
CA ILE A 283 -10.51 9.29 22.37
C ILE A 283 -8.97 9.18 22.29
N MET A 284 -8.43 7.98 22.51
CA MET A 284 -6.98 7.75 22.48
C MET A 284 -6.45 7.66 21.07
N LEU A 285 -7.22 7.08 20.14
CA LEU A 285 -6.86 7.10 18.72
C LEU A 285 -6.73 8.54 18.21
N CYS A 286 -7.71 9.41 18.50
CA CYS A 286 -7.65 10.83 18.13
C CYS A 286 -6.39 11.49 18.73
N ALA A 287 -6.20 11.39 20.05
CA ALA A 287 -5.10 12.05 20.73
C ALA A 287 -3.72 11.59 20.21
N ALA A 288 -3.53 10.28 20.01
CA ALA A 288 -2.29 9.71 19.46
C ALA A 288 -2.01 10.22 18.03
N THR A 289 -3.02 10.20 17.15
CA THR A 289 -2.85 10.68 15.78
C THR A 289 -2.61 12.19 15.71
N GLU A 290 -3.23 12.97 16.59
CA GLU A 290 -3.00 14.41 16.69
C GLU A 290 -1.57 14.71 17.16
N TRP A 291 -1.07 14.00 18.17
CA TRP A 291 0.30 14.13 18.63
C TRP A 291 1.32 13.76 17.53
N LEU A 292 1.05 12.70 16.77
CA LEU A 292 1.87 12.31 15.60
C LEU A 292 1.89 13.43 14.54
N ASN A 293 0.74 14.07 14.31
CA ASN A 293 0.63 15.20 13.38
C ASN A 293 1.33 16.47 13.86
N GLN A 294 1.56 16.63 15.18
CA GLN A 294 2.31 17.76 15.72
C GLN A 294 3.83 17.62 15.53
N GLN A 295 4.33 16.41 15.24
CA GLN A 295 5.77 16.20 15.00
C GLN A 295 6.23 16.95 13.75
N ALA A 296 7.31 17.73 13.88
CA ALA A 296 7.81 18.55 12.76
C ALA A 296 8.32 17.70 11.59
N SER A 297 8.97 16.59 11.90
CA SER A 297 9.48 15.61 10.93
C SER A 297 9.38 14.21 11.52
N LEU A 298 9.37 13.20 10.66
CA LEU A 298 9.39 11.79 11.06
C LEU A 298 10.73 11.19 10.67
N ALA A 299 11.33 10.43 11.58
CA ALA A 299 12.45 9.58 11.21
C ALA A 299 11.98 8.54 10.18
N ARG A 300 12.90 8.07 9.34
CA ARG A 300 12.55 7.13 8.27
C ARG A 300 11.86 5.86 8.77
N ASP A 301 12.39 5.26 9.83
CA ASP A 301 11.85 4.00 10.36
C ASP A 301 10.44 4.23 10.93
N ASP A 302 10.18 5.41 11.49
CA ASP A 302 8.84 5.81 11.92
C ASP A 302 7.89 6.06 10.75
N ALA A 303 8.37 6.66 9.66
CA ALA A 303 7.58 6.80 8.44
C ALA A 303 7.13 5.43 7.88
N LEU A 304 8.00 4.42 7.93
CA LEU A 304 7.63 3.04 7.54
C LEU A 304 6.56 2.47 8.45
N ARG A 305 6.70 2.65 9.77
CA ARG A 305 5.70 2.21 10.75
C ARG A 305 4.35 2.90 10.55
N VAL A 306 4.32 4.17 10.14
CA VAL A 306 3.08 4.86 9.76
C VAL A 306 2.42 4.13 8.58
N TYR A 307 3.17 3.75 7.54
CA TYR A 307 2.60 3.00 6.41
C TYR A 307 2.21 1.55 6.77
N GLU A 308 2.79 0.95 7.80
CA GLU A 308 2.38 -0.36 8.32
C GLU A 308 1.17 -0.31 9.26
N ALA A 309 0.78 0.89 9.72
CA ALA A 309 -0.36 1.07 10.61
C ALA A 309 -1.70 0.72 9.92
N PRO A 310 -2.74 0.36 10.70
CA PRO A 310 -4.10 0.16 10.18
C PRO A 310 -4.62 1.39 9.42
N ASP A 311 -5.52 1.17 8.46
CA ASP A 311 -6.12 2.24 7.62
C ASP A 311 -6.68 3.40 8.45
N SER A 312 -7.41 3.09 9.52
CA SER A 312 -8.00 4.07 10.43
C SER A 312 -6.98 4.98 11.12
N VAL A 313 -5.74 4.49 11.35
CA VAL A 313 -4.63 5.30 11.86
C VAL A 313 -4.03 6.11 10.71
N ARG A 314 -3.77 5.49 9.55
CA ARG A 314 -3.17 6.13 8.38
C ARG A 314 -4.00 7.29 7.85
N ASP A 315 -5.33 7.14 7.83
CA ASP A 315 -6.28 8.16 7.37
C ASP A 315 -6.29 9.40 8.25
N ARG A 316 -5.74 9.31 9.47
CA ARG A 316 -5.69 10.40 10.45
C ARG A 316 -4.32 11.03 10.60
N VAL A 317 -3.28 10.37 10.12
CA VAL A 317 -1.91 10.88 10.17
C VAL A 317 -1.59 11.62 8.88
N ASP A 318 -0.85 12.73 8.97
CA ASP A 318 -0.35 13.47 7.81
C ASP A 318 0.71 12.64 7.08
N LEU A 319 0.25 11.82 6.12
CA LEU A 319 1.10 10.96 5.31
C LEU A 319 2.12 11.74 4.47
N ARG A 320 1.97 13.08 4.30
CA ARG A 320 2.98 13.88 3.58
C ARG A 320 4.31 13.88 4.32
N LYS A 321 4.29 13.91 5.65
CA LYS A 321 5.52 13.86 6.48
C LYS A 321 6.25 12.53 6.31
N ALA A 322 5.49 11.43 6.36
CA ALA A 322 6.03 10.09 6.14
C ALA A 322 6.58 9.96 4.71
N GLN A 323 5.88 10.51 3.72
CA GLN A 323 6.30 10.51 2.33
C GLN A 323 7.60 11.31 2.12
N THR A 324 7.72 12.50 2.72
CA THR A 324 8.96 13.31 2.67
C THR A 324 10.14 12.53 3.25
N ALA A 325 9.97 11.89 4.41
CA ALA A 325 11.02 11.07 5.02
C ALA A 325 11.43 9.87 4.14
N LEU A 326 10.51 9.29 3.36
CA LEU A 326 10.85 8.26 2.37
C LEU A 326 11.66 8.84 1.20
N LEU A 327 11.28 10.02 0.70
CA LEU A 327 11.96 10.68 -0.42
C LEU A 327 13.35 11.20 -0.05
N GLU A 328 13.59 11.62 1.18
CA GLU A 328 14.94 12.08 1.59
C GLU A 328 16.02 11.01 1.36
N ARG A 329 15.66 9.73 1.45
CA ARG A 329 16.61 8.61 1.26
C ARG A 329 16.43 7.84 -0.04
N ALA A 330 15.22 7.81 -0.59
CA ALA A 330 14.89 7.07 -1.81
C ALA A 330 14.36 7.96 -2.94
N GLY A 331 14.53 9.28 -2.82
CA GLY A 331 14.05 10.26 -3.79
C GLY A 331 14.75 10.16 -5.13
N ASP A 332 15.99 9.64 -5.18
CA ASP A 332 16.64 9.24 -6.42
C ASP A 332 16.75 7.73 -6.50
N LEU A 333 15.94 7.13 -7.37
CA LEU A 333 15.84 5.68 -7.44
C LEU A 333 17.09 5.01 -8.00
N GLU A 334 17.86 5.68 -8.87
CA GLU A 334 19.11 5.10 -9.38
C GLU A 334 20.16 5.02 -8.26
N VAL A 335 20.29 6.08 -7.47
CA VAL A 335 21.18 6.10 -6.29
C VAL A 335 20.75 5.01 -5.30
N ALA A 336 19.46 4.97 -4.98
CA ALA A 336 18.91 4.02 -4.03
C ALA A 336 19.03 2.56 -4.48
N MET A 337 18.93 2.28 -5.79
CA MET A 337 19.09 0.94 -6.35
C MET A 337 20.56 0.49 -6.44
N ASN A 338 21.51 1.42 -6.45
CA ASN A 338 22.94 1.13 -6.42
C ASN A 338 23.47 0.89 -5.00
N ASP A 339 22.91 1.57 -4.00
CA ASP A 339 23.17 1.27 -2.60
C ASP A 339 22.52 -0.07 -2.19
N GLN A 340 23.34 -1.04 -1.74
CA GLN A 340 22.83 -2.36 -1.38
C GLN A 340 21.90 -2.34 -0.17
N GLN A 341 22.16 -1.50 0.83
CA GLN A 341 21.35 -1.40 2.04
C GLN A 341 20.02 -0.70 1.72
N VAL A 342 20.06 0.42 1.01
CA VAL A 342 18.84 1.16 0.63
C VAL A 342 17.98 0.32 -0.31
N ARG A 343 18.57 -0.35 -1.29
CA ARG A 343 17.86 -1.29 -2.17
C ARG A 343 17.17 -2.40 -1.37
N ARG A 344 17.83 -2.99 -0.36
CA ARG A 344 17.21 -4.03 0.49
C ARG A 344 16.02 -3.49 1.29
N GLN A 345 16.08 -2.24 1.71
CA GLN A 345 14.98 -1.59 2.41
C GLN A 345 13.83 -1.28 1.45
N LEU A 346 14.13 -0.78 0.25
CA LEU A 346 13.13 -0.51 -0.79
C LEU A 346 12.32 -1.74 -1.21
N ILE A 347 12.96 -2.89 -1.39
CA ILE A 347 12.26 -4.14 -1.75
C ILE A 347 11.45 -4.74 -0.60
N ARG A 348 11.59 -4.23 0.63
CA ARG A 348 10.86 -4.67 1.83
C ARG A 348 9.74 -3.70 2.23
N LEU A 349 9.56 -2.60 1.49
CA LEU A 349 8.52 -1.64 1.80
C LEU A 349 7.13 -2.32 1.81
N PRO A 350 6.22 -1.93 2.71
CA PRO A 350 4.82 -2.31 2.57
C PRO A 350 4.26 -1.73 1.25
N GLU A 351 3.24 -2.39 0.70
CA GLU A 351 2.63 -2.00 -0.58
C GLU A 351 2.22 -0.52 -0.60
N THR A 352 1.60 -0.04 0.48
CA THR A 352 1.15 1.35 0.59
C THR A 352 2.28 2.37 0.60
N ALA A 353 3.41 2.06 1.25
CA ALA A 353 4.61 2.92 1.20
C ALA A 353 5.21 2.92 -0.20
N LEU A 354 5.25 1.76 -0.88
CA LEU A 354 5.73 1.68 -2.25
C LEU A 354 4.84 2.48 -3.21
N VAL A 355 3.52 2.34 -3.12
CA VAL A 355 2.57 3.12 -3.92
C VAL A 355 2.72 4.61 -3.64
N ALA A 356 2.83 5.02 -2.37
CA ALA A 356 3.03 6.42 -2.01
C ALA A 356 4.36 6.98 -2.55
N LEU A 357 5.44 6.21 -2.50
CA LEU A 357 6.74 6.58 -3.08
C LEU A 357 6.63 6.74 -4.60
N LEU A 358 6.02 5.77 -5.29
CA LEU A 358 5.92 5.76 -6.75
C LEU A 358 4.93 6.78 -7.31
N ARG A 359 3.86 7.12 -6.58
CA ARG A 359 2.93 8.19 -6.99
C ARG A 359 3.51 9.59 -6.80
N ASN A 360 4.57 9.74 -6.01
CA ASN A 360 5.14 11.05 -5.75
C ASN A 360 5.83 11.62 -7.00
N ASP A 361 5.51 12.87 -7.34
CA ASP A 361 6.11 13.58 -8.48
C ASP A 361 7.54 14.06 -8.22
N GLY A 362 7.99 14.08 -6.96
CA GLY A 362 9.37 14.35 -6.58
C GLY A 362 10.32 13.13 -6.69
N LEU A 363 9.80 11.93 -6.99
CA LEU A 363 10.64 10.75 -7.17
C LEU A 363 11.43 10.85 -8.48
N ALA A 364 12.74 11.09 -8.37
CA ALA A 364 13.67 11.16 -9.47
C ALA A 364 14.09 9.77 -9.97
N VAL A 365 14.08 9.58 -11.29
CA VAL A 365 14.52 8.35 -11.96
C VAL A 365 15.26 8.70 -13.26
N ALA A 366 16.24 7.90 -13.69
CA ALA A 366 16.83 8.10 -15.02
C ALA A 366 15.91 7.57 -16.12
N ALA A 367 15.21 6.46 -15.85
CA ALA A 367 14.19 5.92 -16.74
C ALA A 367 13.09 5.19 -15.96
N GLU A 368 11.87 5.17 -16.51
CA GLU A 368 10.74 4.47 -15.90
C GLU A 368 10.97 2.94 -15.82
N SER A 369 11.87 2.40 -16.65
CA SER A 369 12.31 1.00 -16.58
C SER A 369 12.94 0.65 -15.22
N THR A 370 13.55 1.61 -14.51
CA THR A 370 14.06 1.42 -13.15
C THR A 370 12.92 1.17 -12.15
N VAL A 371 11.79 1.86 -12.32
CA VAL A 371 10.58 1.64 -11.52
C VAL A 371 10.05 0.22 -11.73
N VAL A 372 10.02 -0.26 -12.99
CA VAL A 372 9.61 -1.64 -13.31
C VAL A 372 10.55 -2.67 -12.67
N VAL A 373 11.87 -2.44 -12.70
CA VAL A 373 12.83 -3.34 -12.05
C VAL A 373 12.64 -3.36 -10.53
N LEU A 374 12.43 -2.21 -9.91
CA LEU A 374 12.15 -2.12 -8.46
C LEU A 374 10.89 -2.93 -8.11
N THR A 375 9.77 -2.64 -8.76
CA THR A 375 8.47 -3.26 -8.47
C THR A 375 8.48 -4.76 -8.76
N THR A 376 9.22 -5.21 -9.78
CA THR A 376 9.45 -6.64 -10.05
C THR A 376 10.20 -7.32 -8.91
N LYS A 377 11.28 -6.70 -8.41
CA LYS A 377 12.06 -7.25 -7.29
C LYS A 377 11.25 -7.25 -6.00
N TRP A 378 10.49 -6.19 -5.76
CA TRP A 378 9.57 -6.07 -4.65
C TRP A 378 8.51 -7.20 -4.68
N ALA A 379 7.80 -7.36 -5.80
CA ALA A 379 6.80 -8.43 -5.95
C ALA A 379 7.40 -9.83 -5.70
N ARG A 380 8.62 -10.06 -6.21
CA ARG A 380 9.36 -11.31 -5.94
C ARG A 380 9.72 -11.49 -4.46
N GLN A 381 10.18 -10.43 -3.78
CA GLN A 381 10.51 -10.45 -2.36
C GLN A 381 9.28 -10.79 -1.51
N HIS A 382 8.11 -10.28 -1.90
CA HIS A 382 6.81 -10.53 -1.27
C HIS A 382 6.12 -11.80 -1.78
N ARG A 383 6.78 -12.60 -2.65
CA ARG A 383 6.27 -13.85 -3.23
C ARG A 383 4.90 -13.69 -3.93
N LEU A 384 4.66 -12.53 -4.53
CA LEU A 384 3.43 -12.24 -5.23
C LEU A 384 3.47 -12.87 -6.63
N ALA A 385 2.40 -13.58 -6.99
CA ALA A 385 2.25 -14.17 -8.32
C ALA A 385 2.02 -13.11 -9.41
N LYS A 386 1.39 -11.99 -9.05
CA LYS A 386 1.11 -10.83 -9.89
C LYS A 386 1.50 -9.56 -9.13
N VAL A 387 1.96 -8.54 -9.86
CA VAL A 387 2.12 -7.20 -9.28
C VAL A 387 0.72 -6.63 -8.98
N PRO A 388 0.45 -6.11 -7.77
CA PRO A 388 -0.83 -5.50 -7.44
C PRO A 388 -1.17 -4.37 -8.40
N ASP A 389 -2.45 -4.22 -8.72
CA ASP A 389 -2.90 -3.23 -9.71
C ASP A 389 -2.57 -1.80 -9.25
N GLU A 390 -2.61 -1.51 -7.96
CA GLU A 390 -2.23 -0.21 -7.41
C GLU A 390 -0.77 0.15 -7.70
N VAL A 391 0.14 -0.83 -7.55
CA VAL A 391 1.57 -0.67 -7.85
C VAL A 391 1.79 -0.55 -9.36
N ALA A 392 1.10 -1.37 -10.15
CA ALA A 392 1.20 -1.34 -11.61
C ALA A 392 0.73 0.00 -12.19
N ASN A 393 -0.35 0.57 -11.63
CA ASN A 393 -0.89 1.88 -12.02
C ASN A 393 0.04 3.06 -11.69
N CYS A 394 1.08 2.85 -10.89
CA CYS A 394 2.08 3.89 -10.61
C CYS A 394 3.15 4.01 -11.70
N ILE A 395 3.18 3.10 -12.68
CA ILE A 395 4.18 3.10 -13.75
C ILE A 395 3.69 3.92 -14.93
N ARG A 396 4.52 4.89 -15.34
CA ARG A 396 4.23 5.81 -16.44
C ARG A 396 4.64 5.18 -17.78
N LEU A 397 3.84 4.24 -18.27
CA LEU A 397 4.20 3.39 -19.42
C LEU A 397 4.62 4.15 -20.68
N LYS A 398 4.07 5.36 -20.90
CA LYS A 398 4.44 6.20 -22.05
C LYS A 398 5.92 6.60 -22.07
N HIS A 399 6.61 6.48 -20.94
CA HIS A 399 8.04 6.74 -20.78
C HIS A 399 8.88 5.46 -20.78
N LEU A 400 8.28 4.28 -21.03
CA LEU A 400 9.02 3.04 -21.19
C LEU A 400 9.44 2.83 -22.65
N ASN A 401 10.66 2.34 -22.84
CA ASN A 401 11.14 1.90 -24.14
C ASN A 401 10.36 0.63 -24.59
N THR A 402 9.90 0.60 -25.84
CA THR A 402 9.16 -0.53 -26.42
C THR A 402 9.93 -1.85 -26.38
N GLY A 403 11.24 -1.81 -26.64
CA GLY A 403 12.12 -2.98 -26.52
C GLY A 403 12.24 -3.49 -25.07
N PHE A 404 12.18 -2.59 -24.09
CA PHE A 404 12.15 -2.97 -22.68
C PHE A 404 10.82 -3.64 -22.32
N LEU A 405 9.68 -3.10 -22.78
CA LEU A 405 8.36 -3.69 -22.55
C LEU A 405 8.26 -5.13 -23.06
N ALA A 406 8.75 -5.38 -24.28
CA ALA A 406 8.79 -6.74 -24.85
C ALA A 406 9.66 -7.69 -24.02
N GLY A 407 10.79 -7.20 -23.51
CA GLY A 407 11.64 -7.97 -22.61
C GLY A 407 10.96 -8.26 -21.26
N VAL A 408 10.28 -7.28 -20.67
CA VAL A 408 9.63 -7.44 -19.35
C VAL A 408 8.52 -8.47 -19.41
N THR A 409 7.66 -8.45 -20.42
CA THR A 409 6.57 -9.44 -20.54
C THR A 409 7.11 -10.86 -20.75
N HIS A 410 8.25 -11.00 -21.44
CA HIS A 410 8.91 -12.29 -21.62
C HIS A 410 9.57 -12.80 -20.32
N PHE A 411 10.32 -11.96 -19.62
CA PHE A 411 11.11 -12.37 -18.46
C PHE A 411 10.35 -12.34 -17.14
N PHE A 412 9.28 -11.55 -17.07
CA PHE A 412 8.48 -11.34 -15.87
C PHE A 412 6.99 -11.47 -16.22
N PRO A 413 6.47 -12.70 -16.41
CA PRO A 413 5.09 -12.94 -16.81
C PRO A 413 4.04 -12.32 -15.88
N GLN A 414 4.41 -12.05 -14.62
CA GLN A 414 3.56 -11.33 -13.66
C GLN A 414 3.16 -9.92 -14.11
N TRP A 415 3.90 -9.32 -15.05
CA TRP A 415 3.58 -8.03 -15.66
C TRP A 415 2.65 -8.13 -16.84
N THR A 416 2.54 -9.30 -17.48
CA THR A 416 1.78 -9.45 -18.73
C THR A 416 0.34 -8.95 -18.61
N PRO A 417 -0.44 -9.28 -17.57
CA PRO A 417 -1.80 -8.76 -17.45
C PRO A 417 -1.86 -7.24 -17.29
N ALA A 418 -0.95 -6.66 -16.51
CA ALA A 418 -0.90 -5.21 -16.28
C ALA A 418 -0.45 -4.46 -17.54
N VAL A 419 0.58 -4.96 -18.21
CA VAL A 419 1.08 -4.39 -19.49
C VAL A 419 0.01 -4.50 -20.56
N LEU A 420 -0.68 -5.64 -20.71
CA LEU A 420 -1.78 -5.79 -21.66
C LEU A 420 -2.95 -4.86 -21.33
N ALA A 421 -3.45 -4.86 -20.09
CA ALA A 421 -4.56 -4.00 -19.69
C ALA A 421 -4.26 -2.52 -19.95
N LEU A 422 -3.03 -2.08 -19.68
CA LEU A 422 -2.61 -0.71 -19.89
C LEU A 422 -2.30 -0.39 -21.37
N LEU A 423 -1.76 -1.32 -22.15
CA LEU A 423 -1.65 -1.16 -23.61
C LEU A 423 -3.04 -0.97 -24.22
N CYS A 424 -4.02 -1.78 -23.79
CA CYS A 424 -5.41 -1.70 -24.24
C CYS A 424 -6.11 -0.39 -23.82
N SER A 425 -5.60 0.32 -22.81
CA SER A 425 -6.17 1.60 -22.35
C SER A 425 -5.97 2.81 -23.28
N GLY A 426 -5.19 2.68 -24.36
CA GLY A 426 -4.99 3.79 -25.31
C GLY A 426 -3.77 4.68 -25.01
N LYS A 427 -3.03 4.45 -23.92
CA LYS A 427 -1.89 5.30 -23.50
C LYS A 427 -0.55 4.99 -24.22
N ALA A 428 -0.51 3.96 -25.08
CA ALA A 428 0.70 3.53 -25.75
C ALA A 428 0.87 4.14 -27.16
N SER A 429 2.13 4.37 -27.56
CA SER A 429 2.52 4.85 -28.89
C SER A 429 1.97 3.93 -30.02
N PRO A 430 1.53 4.47 -31.17
CA PRO A 430 1.04 3.69 -32.33
C PRO A 430 2.00 2.58 -32.81
N SER A 431 3.31 2.73 -32.60
CA SER A 431 4.31 1.72 -32.92
C SER A 431 4.25 0.50 -31.99
N ALA A 432 3.99 0.71 -30.69
CA ALA A 432 3.80 -0.37 -29.72
C ALA A 432 2.52 -1.18 -30.02
N TRP A 433 1.50 -0.52 -30.58
CA TRP A 433 0.25 -1.17 -31.00
C TRP A 433 0.43 -2.19 -32.12
N GLN A 434 1.41 -2.02 -33.02
CA GLN A 434 1.60 -2.96 -34.13
C GLN A 434 2.13 -4.33 -33.69
N GLU A 435 2.99 -4.37 -32.67
CA GLU A 435 3.49 -5.62 -32.06
C GLU A 435 2.41 -6.29 -31.19
N VAL A 436 1.61 -5.50 -30.48
CA VAL A 436 0.57 -5.98 -29.54
C VAL A 436 -0.68 -6.49 -30.27
N ARG A 437 -1.00 -5.95 -31.46
CA ARG A 437 -2.11 -6.41 -32.31
C ARG A 437 -1.99 -7.88 -32.77
N LYS A 438 -0.82 -8.50 -32.64
CA LYS A 438 -0.62 -9.94 -32.90
C LYS A 438 -1.18 -10.83 -31.77
N MET A 439 -1.59 -10.26 -30.65
CA MET A 439 -2.19 -10.96 -29.51
C MET A 439 -3.68 -10.59 -29.43
N GLU A 440 -4.57 -11.48 -29.88
CA GLU A 440 -6.01 -11.22 -29.98
C GLU A 440 -6.73 -11.11 -28.63
N ASN A 441 -7.77 -10.26 -28.62
CA ASN A 441 -8.84 -10.07 -27.63
C ASN A 441 -8.51 -9.32 -26.32
N LEU A 442 -8.64 -7.98 -26.28
CA LEU A 442 -8.77 -7.25 -25.00
C LEU A 442 -9.49 -5.87 -25.09
N PRO A 443 -10.09 -5.39 -23.97
CA PRO A 443 -11.03 -4.27 -23.94
C PRO A 443 -10.39 -2.89 -23.71
N GLN A 444 -11.02 -1.84 -24.24
CA GLN A 444 -10.62 -0.42 -24.16
C GLN A 444 -11.21 0.30 -22.94
N ALA A 445 -10.38 0.90 -22.08
CA ALA A 445 -10.74 2.05 -21.25
C ALA A 445 -9.48 2.68 -20.60
N LEU A 446 -9.48 4.01 -20.46
CA LEU A 446 -8.52 4.91 -19.75
C LEU A 446 -7.63 5.81 -20.63
N ALA A 447 -8.26 6.66 -21.46
CA ALA A 447 -7.64 7.88 -21.98
C ALA A 447 -8.05 9.08 -21.10
N GLY A 448 -7.09 9.86 -20.56
CA GLY A 448 -7.45 11.15 -19.95
C GLY A 448 -6.42 11.88 -19.08
N THR A 449 -5.43 11.22 -18.47
CA THR A 449 -4.51 11.92 -17.56
C THR A 449 -3.17 12.26 -18.23
N ARG A 450 -2.83 13.56 -18.27
CA ARG A 450 -1.48 14.04 -18.61
C ARG A 450 -0.53 13.60 -17.48
N GLU A 451 0.00 12.40 -17.57
CA GLU A 451 1.10 11.96 -16.67
C GLU A 451 2.31 12.89 -16.88
N LEU A 452 2.85 13.51 -15.83
CA LEU A 452 4.06 14.32 -15.96
C LEU A 452 5.28 13.40 -16.11
N GLU A 453 6.39 13.91 -16.66
CA GLU A 453 7.67 13.21 -16.56
C GLU A 453 8.18 13.28 -15.11
N ARG A 454 8.88 12.23 -14.66
CA ARG A 454 9.54 12.25 -13.35
C ARG A 454 10.77 13.16 -13.42
N PRO A 455 11.17 13.79 -12.30
CA PRO A 455 12.47 14.45 -12.20
C PRO A 455 13.59 13.52 -12.66
N LYS A 456 14.59 14.07 -13.33
CA LYS A 456 15.75 13.29 -13.78
C LYS A 456 16.61 12.91 -12.58
N SER A 457 17.09 11.68 -12.55
CA SER A 457 18.08 11.22 -11.57
C SER A 457 19.35 12.07 -11.61
N SER A 458 20.00 12.23 -10.46
CA SER A 458 21.34 12.80 -10.31
C SER A 458 22.42 11.93 -10.95
N ILE A 459 22.16 10.64 -11.11
CA ILE A 459 23.00 9.73 -11.89
C ILE A 459 22.65 9.93 -13.37
N THR A 460 23.55 10.59 -14.10
CA THR A 460 23.43 10.82 -15.55
C THR A 460 24.20 9.82 -16.40
N ALA A 461 25.08 9.03 -15.79
CA ALA A 461 25.90 8.03 -16.48
C ALA A 461 26.28 6.88 -15.53
N ALA A 462 26.48 5.69 -16.11
CA ALA A 462 26.95 4.54 -15.35
C ALA A 462 28.49 4.58 -15.25
N LYS A 463 29.02 4.74 -14.03
CA LYS A 463 30.46 4.80 -13.74
C LYS A 463 30.90 3.53 -13.05
N PHE A 464 31.88 2.83 -13.62
CA PHE A 464 32.44 1.61 -13.05
C PHE A 464 33.87 1.86 -12.63
N LYS A 465 34.16 1.62 -11.35
CA LYS A 465 35.51 1.38 -10.86
C LYS A 465 35.74 -0.12 -10.83
N VAL A 466 36.48 -0.62 -11.82
CA VAL A 466 36.79 -2.04 -11.95
C VAL A 466 38.15 -2.29 -11.33
N VAL A 467 38.15 -3.04 -10.23
CA VAL A 467 39.38 -3.51 -9.59
C VAL A 467 39.50 -5.01 -9.85
N MET A 468 40.60 -5.42 -10.47
CA MET A 468 40.90 -6.82 -10.76
C MET A 468 42.23 -7.21 -10.13
N SER A 469 42.23 -8.30 -9.36
CA SER A 469 43.48 -8.89 -8.86
C SER A 469 44.27 -9.47 -10.03
N LEU A 470 45.57 -9.16 -10.11
CA LEU A 470 46.47 -9.76 -11.11
C LEU A 470 46.48 -11.29 -11.01
N ASN A 471 46.30 -11.86 -9.82
CA ASN A 471 46.23 -13.31 -9.63
C ASN A 471 44.98 -13.92 -10.30
N ASP A 472 43.83 -13.25 -10.21
CA ASP A 472 42.59 -13.69 -10.86
C ASP A 472 42.69 -13.62 -12.38
N VAL A 473 43.32 -12.54 -12.88
CA VAL A 473 43.60 -12.38 -14.31
C VAL A 473 44.57 -13.47 -14.78
N ALA A 474 45.67 -13.71 -14.06
CA ALA A 474 46.64 -14.74 -14.39
C ALA A 474 46.03 -16.15 -14.38
N ALA A 475 45.22 -16.46 -13.37
CA ALA A 475 44.51 -17.74 -13.29
C ALA A 475 43.50 -17.92 -14.45
N ALA A 476 42.82 -16.84 -14.85
CA ALA A 476 41.92 -16.86 -15.99
C ALA A 476 42.68 -17.01 -17.32
N CYS A 477 43.84 -16.36 -17.47
CA CYS A 477 44.75 -16.54 -18.60
C CYS A 477 45.20 -18.01 -18.70
N GLY A 478 45.68 -18.60 -17.62
CA GLY A 478 46.11 -20.01 -17.59
C GLY A 478 45.00 -20.96 -18.05
N LYS A 479 43.78 -20.78 -17.52
CA LYS A 479 42.60 -21.57 -17.92
C LYS A 479 42.17 -21.32 -19.37
N ALA A 480 42.34 -20.10 -19.88
CA ALA A 480 41.99 -19.76 -21.26
C ALA A 480 42.96 -20.44 -22.26
N VAL A 481 44.26 -20.42 -21.93
CA VAL A 481 45.33 -21.08 -22.72
C VAL A 481 45.12 -22.59 -22.73
N GLU A 482 44.95 -23.21 -21.56
CA GLU A 482 44.77 -24.66 -21.42
C GLU A 482 43.59 -25.17 -22.27
N LYS A 483 42.48 -24.44 -22.27
CA LYS A 483 41.24 -24.85 -22.94
C LYS A 483 41.11 -24.31 -24.37
N ARG A 484 42.08 -23.55 -24.88
CA ARG A 484 41.98 -22.80 -26.16
C ARG A 484 40.64 -22.08 -26.31
N SER A 485 40.16 -21.50 -25.21
CA SER A 485 38.82 -20.91 -25.14
C SER A 485 38.88 -19.58 -24.40
N SER A 486 38.02 -18.65 -24.77
CA SER A 486 37.91 -17.40 -24.03
C SER A 486 37.36 -17.64 -22.63
N LYS A 487 37.93 -16.97 -21.63
CA LYS A 487 37.41 -16.96 -20.26
C LYS A 487 36.93 -15.58 -19.85
N HIS A 488 35.80 -15.57 -19.16
CA HIS A 488 35.24 -14.38 -18.54
C HIS A 488 35.72 -14.31 -17.10
N VAL A 489 36.34 -13.20 -16.75
CA VAL A 489 36.67 -12.84 -15.37
C VAL A 489 35.57 -11.88 -14.91
N PRO A 490 34.72 -12.32 -13.96
CA PRO A 490 33.72 -11.42 -13.39
C PRO A 490 34.44 -10.27 -12.69
N THR A 491 34.03 -9.04 -12.96
CA THR A 491 34.51 -7.89 -12.21
C THR A 491 33.64 -7.70 -10.96
N SER A 492 34.19 -7.01 -9.95
CA SER A 492 33.56 -6.84 -8.64
C SER A 492 32.35 -5.89 -8.62
N GLY A 493 32.05 -5.18 -9.72
CA GLY A 493 31.01 -4.15 -9.76
C GLY A 493 29.82 -4.47 -10.67
N SER A 494 28.60 -4.29 -10.14
CA SER A 494 27.41 -4.15 -10.97
C SER A 494 26.64 -2.91 -10.55
N MET A 495 26.16 -2.14 -11.52
CA MET A 495 25.41 -0.89 -11.33
C MET A 495 24.01 -1.02 -11.94
N TYR A 496 23.00 -0.44 -11.30
CA TYR A 496 21.69 -0.20 -11.89
C TYR A 496 21.69 1.18 -12.54
N TYR A 497 21.27 1.24 -13.80
CA TYR A 497 21.09 2.49 -14.51
C TYR A 497 20.07 2.32 -15.64
N GLY A 498 19.06 3.19 -15.68
CA GLY A 498 18.06 3.21 -16.74
C GLY A 498 17.24 1.92 -16.82
N GLY A 499 17.02 1.25 -15.69
CA GLY A 499 16.29 -0.01 -15.59
C GLY A 499 17.06 -1.23 -16.05
N TYR A 500 18.37 -1.12 -16.23
CA TYR A 500 19.23 -2.25 -16.56
C TYR A 500 20.27 -2.44 -15.46
N ARG A 501 20.64 -3.70 -15.25
CA ARG A 501 21.82 -4.06 -14.48
C ARG A 501 22.99 -4.13 -15.44
N TRP A 502 23.91 -3.20 -15.26
CA TRP A 502 25.17 -3.11 -15.96
C TRP A 502 26.25 -3.77 -15.14
N TYR A 503 27.15 -4.50 -15.80
CA TYR A 503 28.34 -5.05 -15.18
C TYR A 503 29.45 -5.13 -16.21
N VAL A 504 30.69 -5.00 -15.74
CA VAL A 504 31.86 -5.14 -16.60
C VAL A 504 32.33 -6.59 -16.55
N VAL A 505 32.68 -7.15 -17.70
CA VAL A 505 33.29 -8.47 -17.79
C VAL A 505 34.59 -8.34 -18.53
N ALA A 506 35.69 -8.75 -17.91
CA ALA A 506 36.94 -8.91 -18.63
C ALA A 506 36.94 -10.26 -19.35
N LYS A 507 37.03 -10.25 -20.67
CA LYS A 507 37.26 -11.44 -21.46
C LYS A 507 38.75 -11.54 -21.76
N VAL A 508 39.34 -12.65 -21.38
CA VAL A 508 40.70 -13.01 -21.76
C VAL A 508 40.61 -13.97 -22.94
N ASP A 509 41.23 -13.60 -24.06
CA ASP A 509 41.30 -14.45 -25.26
C ASP A 509 42.74 -14.93 -25.46
N ALA A 510 42.94 -16.24 -25.38
CA ALA A 510 44.21 -16.91 -25.61
C ALA A 510 44.27 -17.37 -27.07
N ARG A 511 44.31 -16.42 -28.02
CA ARG A 511 44.60 -16.76 -29.42
C ARG A 511 46.11 -16.80 -29.62
N LEU A 512 46.58 -17.99 -30.01
CA LEU A 512 47.98 -18.39 -30.23
C LEU A 512 48.76 -17.59 -31.29
N GLU A 513 48.15 -16.62 -31.97
CA GLU A 513 48.79 -15.93 -33.12
C GLU A 513 49.69 -14.77 -32.72
N ILE A 514 49.67 -14.32 -31.46
CA ILE A 514 50.62 -13.32 -30.98
C ILE A 514 51.70 -14.07 -30.22
N ALA A 515 52.88 -14.20 -30.83
CA ALA A 515 53.97 -15.08 -30.39
C ALA A 515 54.33 -15.02 -28.89
N TYR A 516 53.96 -13.96 -28.14
CA TYR A 516 54.24 -13.84 -26.70
C TYR A 516 53.18 -13.08 -25.86
N GLY A 517 51.93 -12.90 -26.34
CA GLY A 517 50.95 -12.03 -25.65
C GLY A 517 49.56 -12.63 -25.44
N PHE A 518 48.82 -12.11 -24.45
CA PHE A 518 47.39 -12.35 -24.27
C PHE A 518 46.60 -11.07 -24.58
N ARG A 519 45.36 -11.20 -25.07
CA ARG A 519 44.47 -10.04 -25.29
C ARG A 519 43.39 -10.04 -24.22
N MET A 520 43.33 -8.97 -23.43
CA MET A 520 42.20 -8.70 -22.55
C MET A 520 41.25 -7.72 -23.25
N ALA A 521 39.95 -7.92 -23.11
CA ALA A 521 38.96 -6.96 -23.56
C ALA A 521 37.91 -6.80 -22.46
N LEU A 522 37.58 -5.56 -22.14
CA LEU A 522 36.53 -5.23 -21.18
C LEU A 522 35.22 -5.08 -21.96
N TYR A 523 34.24 -5.87 -21.57
CA TYR A 523 32.89 -5.83 -22.13
C TYR A 523 31.98 -5.22 -21.08
N VAL A 524 31.27 -4.16 -21.47
CA VAL A 524 30.16 -3.66 -20.66
C VAL A 524 28.93 -4.44 -21.08
N HIS A 525 28.40 -5.24 -20.16
CA HIS A 525 27.18 -6.02 -20.37
C HIS A 525 26.00 -5.31 -19.73
N GLN A 526 24.94 -5.18 -20.52
CA GLN A 526 23.62 -4.73 -20.07
C GLN A 526 22.71 -5.95 -19.92
N THR A 527 22.01 -6.07 -18.79
CA THR A 527 20.99 -7.11 -18.59
C THR A 527 19.74 -6.55 -17.95
N THR A 528 18.58 -7.09 -18.29
CA THR A 528 17.29 -6.77 -17.67
C THR A 528 17.11 -7.43 -16.29
N GLY A 529 18.14 -8.13 -15.78
CA GLY A 529 18.12 -8.80 -14.48
C GLY A 529 17.51 -10.22 -14.49
N ALA A 530 17.03 -10.70 -15.64
CA ALA A 530 16.61 -12.09 -15.82
C ALA A 530 17.84 -13.01 -15.94
N LYS A 531 17.77 -14.22 -15.36
CA LYS A 531 18.90 -15.15 -15.20
C LYS A 531 19.47 -15.72 -16.51
N SER A 532 18.98 -15.33 -17.69
CA SER A 532 19.44 -15.90 -18.96
C SER A 532 20.49 -15.02 -19.63
N PRO A 533 21.74 -15.49 -19.77
CA PRO A 533 22.81 -14.78 -20.45
C PRO A 533 22.77 -14.94 -21.98
N VAL A 534 21.59 -15.07 -22.61
CA VAL A 534 21.51 -15.46 -24.03
C VAL A 534 20.61 -14.55 -24.89
N ALA A 535 19.71 -13.74 -24.31
CA ALA A 535 18.78 -12.93 -25.11
C ALA A 535 19.01 -11.42 -24.91
N GLY A 536 19.62 -10.78 -25.91
CA GLY A 536 19.63 -9.32 -26.09
C GLY A 536 20.73 -8.57 -25.33
N TYR A 537 22.00 -8.76 -25.71
CA TYR A 537 23.08 -7.87 -25.26
C TYR A 537 23.32 -6.77 -26.30
N ILE A 538 23.23 -5.52 -25.86
CA ILE A 538 24.04 -4.48 -26.50
C ILE A 538 25.44 -4.64 -25.89
N MET A 539 26.30 -5.39 -26.57
CA MET A 539 27.72 -5.47 -26.20
C MET A 539 28.44 -4.24 -26.75
N ARG A 540 28.75 -3.28 -25.89
CA ARG A 540 29.78 -2.27 -26.20
C ARG A 540 31.14 -2.84 -25.79
N LYS A 541 32.03 -3.02 -26.78
CA LYS A 541 33.32 -3.70 -26.63
C LYS A 541 34.44 -2.67 -26.47
N VAL A 542 35.08 -2.66 -25.31
CA VAL A 542 36.33 -1.91 -25.10
C VAL A 542 37.50 -2.88 -25.19
N ILE A 543 38.40 -2.66 -26.15
CA ILE A 543 39.54 -3.54 -26.34
C ILE A 543 40.78 -2.94 -25.69
N VAL A 544 41.20 -3.52 -24.57
CA VAL A 544 42.43 -3.12 -23.88
C VAL A 544 43.53 -4.11 -24.25
N THR A 545 44.27 -3.81 -25.31
CA THR A 545 45.33 -4.73 -25.77
C THR A 545 46.57 -4.54 -24.90
N CYS A 546 46.82 -5.47 -23.99
CA CYS A 546 48.07 -5.53 -23.23
C CYS A 546 49.09 -6.34 -24.04
N THR A 547 49.98 -5.67 -24.76
CA THR A 547 51.08 -6.35 -25.47
C THR A 547 52.24 -6.57 -24.52
N ALA A 548 52.21 -7.72 -23.85
CA ALA A 548 53.32 -8.23 -23.06
C ALA A 548 54.41 -8.76 -23.99
N LYS A 549 55.39 -7.93 -24.41
CA LYS A 549 56.59 -8.49 -25.05
C LYS A 549 57.58 -9.06 -24.01
N ASP A 550 57.52 -8.56 -22.76
CA ASP A 550 58.43 -8.92 -21.66
C ASP A 550 57.72 -9.23 -20.32
N TRP A 551 56.38 -9.12 -20.26
CA TRP A 551 55.58 -9.12 -19.02
C TRP A 551 55.49 -10.47 -18.30
N THR A 552 55.44 -11.57 -19.06
CA THR A 552 55.21 -12.92 -18.52
C THR A 552 56.45 -13.50 -17.85
N ASN A 553 57.66 -13.16 -18.29
CA ASN A 553 58.87 -13.74 -17.71
C ASN A 553 59.29 -13.04 -16.41
N ASP A 554 59.23 -11.72 -16.31
CA ASP A 554 59.75 -11.01 -15.14
C ASP A 554 58.74 -10.96 -13.97
N ILE A 555 57.43 -10.83 -14.23
CA ILE A 555 56.42 -10.89 -13.15
C ILE A 555 56.23 -12.33 -12.67
N MET A 556 56.18 -13.34 -13.55
CA MET A 556 56.13 -14.73 -13.09
C MET A 556 57.39 -15.09 -12.29
N ARG A 557 58.56 -14.57 -12.66
CA ARG A 557 59.79 -14.72 -11.85
C ARG A 557 59.71 -13.96 -10.53
N SER A 558 59.16 -12.74 -10.48
CA SER A 558 59.05 -11.96 -9.23
C SER A 558 57.99 -12.53 -8.27
N VAL A 559 56.86 -13.02 -8.82
CA VAL A 559 55.79 -13.70 -8.06
C VAL A 559 56.26 -15.08 -7.59
N GLN A 560 57.00 -15.84 -8.40
CA GLN A 560 57.61 -17.11 -7.96
C GLN A 560 58.75 -16.92 -6.96
N LYS A 561 59.45 -15.78 -6.98
CA LYS A 561 60.56 -15.48 -6.05
C LYS A 561 60.13 -14.78 -4.77
N GLY A 562 58.87 -14.36 -4.63
CA GLY A 562 58.39 -13.67 -3.42
C GLY A 562 59.06 -12.31 -3.16
N THR A 563 59.77 -11.75 -4.14
CA THR A 563 60.45 -10.45 -4.03
C THR A 563 59.62 -9.39 -4.73
N ALA A 564 58.72 -8.74 -3.99
CA ALA A 564 58.10 -7.49 -4.40
C ALA A 564 59.12 -6.36 -4.19
N ASP A 565 60.06 -6.21 -5.13
CA ASP A 565 61.05 -5.14 -5.05
C ASP A 565 60.39 -3.82 -5.48
N ASN A 566 60.40 -2.85 -4.56
CA ASN A 566 59.59 -1.64 -4.53
C ASN A 566 60.04 -0.56 -5.54
N ARG A 567 60.23 -0.93 -6.81
CA ARG A 567 60.55 0.03 -7.88
C ARG A 567 59.27 0.52 -8.53
N ARG A 568 59.00 1.83 -8.44
CA ARG A 568 58.03 2.54 -9.29
C ARG A 568 58.50 2.41 -10.74
N TRP A 569 58.00 1.42 -11.46
CA TRP A 569 58.11 1.38 -12.91
C TRP A 569 57.24 2.51 -13.48
N GLY A 570 57.77 3.33 -14.39
CA GLY A 570 56.95 4.30 -15.13
C GLY A 570 56.03 3.55 -16.09
N TRP A 571 54.77 3.33 -15.71
CA TRP A 571 53.79 2.54 -16.46
C TRP A 571 53.25 3.21 -17.74
N SER A 572 53.80 4.35 -18.15
CA SER A 572 53.28 5.16 -19.27
C SER A 572 53.48 4.52 -20.65
N ASN A 573 54.32 3.49 -20.81
CA ASN A 573 54.72 2.98 -22.12
C ASN A 573 54.14 1.61 -22.52
N PHE A 574 53.33 0.95 -21.67
CA PHE A 574 53.00 -0.48 -21.87
C PHE A 574 51.56 -0.80 -22.27
N PHE A 575 50.64 0.18 -22.23
CA PHE A 575 49.25 -0.04 -22.62
C PHE A 575 48.93 0.74 -23.91
N ARG A 576 48.69 0.02 -25.01
CA ARG A 576 47.99 0.60 -26.17
C ARG A 576 46.50 0.34 -26.00
N VAL A 577 45.78 1.34 -25.50
CA VAL A 577 44.31 1.33 -25.51
C VAL A 577 43.87 1.67 -26.94
N GLY A 578 43.38 0.66 -27.67
CA GLY A 578 42.79 0.86 -28.99
C GLY A 578 41.28 0.94 -28.84
N LEU A 579 40.71 2.15 -28.88
CA LEU A 579 39.26 2.33 -28.98
C LEU A 579 38.83 1.96 -30.40
N ALA A 580 38.14 0.82 -30.54
CA ALA A 580 37.39 0.53 -31.76
C ALA A 580 36.10 1.34 -31.69
N ALA A 581 35.99 2.36 -32.55
CA ALA A 581 34.87 3.28 -32.77
C ALA A 581 33.56 3.03 -31.97
N GLY A 582 33.20 3.97 -31.08
CA GLY A 582 31.85 4.13 -30.50
C GLY A 582 31.81 4.54 -29.03
N ASP A 583 31.45 5.81 -28.77
CA ASP A 583 30.75 6.38 -27.60
C ASP A 583 31.25 6.13 -26.16
N LEU A 584 32.54 5.85 -25.92
CA LEU A 584 33.11 5.82 -24.57
C LEU A 584 34.14 6.93 -24.41
N ASN A 585 33.77 7.96 -23.63
CA ASN A 585 34.46 9.26 -23.63
C ASN A 585 35.66 9.35 -22.67
N ALA A 586 35.82 8.43 -21.72
CA ALA A 586 36.96 8.42 -20.79
C ALA A 586 37.31 7.02 -20.27
N PHE A 587 38.61 6.68 -20.28
CA PHE A 587 39.15 5.42 -19.79
C PHE A 587 40.52 5.67 -19.14
N GLU A 588 40.64 5.44 -17.84
CA GLU A 588 41.92 5.43 -17.14
C GLU A 588 42.23 4.02 -16.62
N CYS A 589 43.49 3.60 -16.73
CA CYS A 589 43.97 2.30 -16.27
C CYS A 589 45.28 2.48 -15.50
N TRP A 590 45.36 1.96 -14.28
CA TRP A 590 46.58 1.97 -13.48
C TRP A 590 46.68 0.72 -12.61
N ALA A 591 47.89 0.33 -12.21
CA ALA A 591 48.10 -0.69 -11.19
C ALA A 591 48.30 -0.01 -9.82
N ASP A 592 47.71 -0.55 -8.75
CA ASP A 592 48.01 -0.09 -7.39
C ASP A 592 49.20 -0.85 -6.77
N ASP A 593 49.67 -0.37 -5.61
CA ASP A 593 50.80 -0.97 -4.88
C ASP A 593 50.49 -2.39 -4.37
N ALA A 594 49.22 -2.80 -4.35
CA ALA A 594 48.79 -4.15 -4.01
C ALA A 594 48.74 -5.09 -5.24
N GLY A 595 49.13 -4.61 -6.42
CA GLY A 595 49.12 -5.40 -7.65
C GLY A 595 47.72 -5.62 -8.21
N ASN A 596 46.77 -4.72 -7.96
CA ASN A 596 45.47 -4.73 -8.64
C ASN A 596 45.50 -3.82 -9.86
N LEU A 597 44.89 -4.29 -10.95
CA LEU A 597 44.57 -3.44 -12.09
C LEU A 597 43.27 -2.69 -11.79
N ASN A 598 43.35 -1.37 -11.80
CA ASN A 598 42.23 -0.45 -11.63
C ASN A 598 41.87 0.14 -12.99
N PHE A 599 40.58 0.10 -13.33
CA PHE A 599 40.03 0.74 -14.51
C PHE A 599 38.87 1.65 -14.10
N ASP A 600 38.90 2.90 -14.53
CA ASP A 600 37.73 3.79 -14.47
C ASP A 600 37.07 3.82 -15.85
N VAL A 601 35.87 3.24 -15.92
CA VAL A 601 35.07 3.15 -17.15
C VAL A 601 33.83 4.01 -16.98
N CYS A 602 33.75 5.11 -17.72
CA CYS A 602 32.54 5.93 -17.80
C CYS A 602 31.73 5.51 -19.03
N ALA A 603 30.57 4.89 -18.81
CA ALA A 603 29.61 4.65 -19.88
C ALA A 603 28.59 5.80 -19.88
N GLU A 604 28.87 6.83 -20.67
CA GLU A 604 27.87 7.81 -21.07
C GLU A 604 26.95 7.15 -22.10
N LEU A 605 25.68 7.01 -21.74
CA LEU A 605 24.65 6.50 -22.65
C LEU A 605 23.93 7.72 -23.21
N LEU A 606 24.17 7.98 -24.50
CA LEU A 606 23.41 8.93 -25.33
C LEU A 606 21.92 8.58 -25.32
#